data_AF-A0A1B7WIT5-F1
#
_entry.id   AF-A0A1B7WIT5-F1
#
_cell.length_a   1.000
_cell.length_b   1.000
_cell.length_c   1.000
_cell.angle_alpha   90.00
_cell.angle_beta   90.00
_cell.angle_gamma   90.00
#
_symmetry.space_group_name_H-M   'P 1'
#
loop_
_entity.id
_entity.type
_entity.pdbx_description
1 polymer ?
#
loop_
_entity_poly.entity_id
_entity_poly.type
_entity_poly.pdbx_seq_one_letter_code
_entity_poly.pdbx_strand_id
1 'polypeptide(L)' 'DAYLGAGLVINSSDAVSPVGNKISFALQPGIDYVIPNSNTVIFGNAIIAFDATRNSGNMAVSLQGGVGLRF' A
#
# COMPACT_ATOMS: atom_id res chain seq x y z
N ASP A 1 -13.74 7.39 5.93
CA ASP A 1 -14.14 6.71 4.69
C ASP A 1 -13.23 5.54 4.41
N ALA A 2 -13.78 4.41 3.98
CA ALA A 2 -13.01 3.26 3.53
C ALA A 2 -12.89 3.28 2.00
N TYR A 3 -11.74 2.86 1.47
CA TYR A 3 -11.49 2.75 0.04
C TYR A 3 -10.77 1.44 -0.30
N LEU A 4 -10.84 1.06 -1.58
CA LEU A 4 -10.10 -0.05 -2.15
C LEU A 4 -9.37 0.42 -3.40
N GLY A 5 -8.05 0.48 -3.33
CA GLY A 5 -7.16 0.74 -4.46
C GLY A 5 -6.72 -0.53 -5.17
N ALA A 6 -6.35 -0.40 -6.44
CA ALA A 6 -5.70 -1.42 -7.23
C ALA A 6 -4.54 -0.78 -8.00
N GLY A 7 -3.41 -1.47 -8.10
CA GLY A 7 -2.22 -0.89 -8.72
C GLY A 7 -1.14 -1.90 -9.09
N LEU A 8 -0.02 -1.39 -9.60
CA LEU A 8 1.17 -2.15 -9.92
C LEU A 8 2.30 -1.76 -8.97
N VAL A 9 2.99 -2.75 -8.43
CA VAL A 9 4.24 -2.58 -7.70
C VAL A 9 5.38 -2.74 -8.70
N ILE A 10 6.22 -1.71 -8.80
CA ILE A 10 7.43 -1.71 -9.63
C ILE A 10 8.62 -1.72 -8.70
N ASN A 11 9.39 -2.81 -8.73
CA ASN A 11 10.61 -2.97 -7.93
C ASN A 11 11.85 -2.85 -8.83
N SER A 12 12.81 -2.03 -8.41
CA SER A 12 14.08 -1.82 -9.13
C SER A 12 15.26 -2.62 -8.54
N SER A 13 15.04 -3.33 -7.42
CA SER A 13 16.08 -4.09 -6.72
C SER A 13 15.67 -5.55 -6.59
N ASP A 14 16.65 -6.45 -6.65
CA ASP A 14 16.46 -7.88 -6.40
C ASP A 14 16.41 -8.22 -4.90
N ALA A 15 16.76 -7.27 -4.02
CA ALA A 15 16.60 -7.43 -2.58
C ALA A 15 15.12 -7.50 -2.19
N VAL A 16 14.77 -8.38 -1.24
CA VAL A 16 13.40 -8.52 -0.75
C VAL A 16 12.96 -7.22 -0.06
N SER A 17 11.91 -6.59 -0.58
CA SER A 17 11.25 -5.43 0.03
C SER A 17 9.92 -5.81 0.69
N PRO A 18 9.34 -4.94 1.54
CA PRO A 18 8.01 -5.16 2.13
C PRO A 18 6.88 -5.37 1.10
N VAL A 19 7.08 -4.97 -0.16
CA VAL A 19 6.14 -5.18 -1.27
C VAL A 19 6.68 -6.18 -2.31
N GLY A 20 7.66 -7.00 -1.93
CA GLY A 20 8.31 -7.99 -2.79
C GLY A 20 9.50 -7.44 -3.58
N ASN A 21 10.04 -8.24 -4.50
CA ASN A 21 11.19 -7.90 -5.34
C ASN A 21 10.93 -8.17 -6.83
N LYS A 22 9.67 -8.42 -7.19
CA LYS A 22 9.17 -8.64 -8.54
C LYS A 22 8.18 -7.53 -8.91
N ILE A 23 7.94 -7.34 -10.21
CA ILE A 23 6.81 -6.55 -10.68
C ILE A 23 5.55 -7.37 -10.43
N SER A 24 4.58 -6.79 -9.73
CA SER A 24 3.37 -7.50 -9.30
C SER A 24 2.16 -6.59 -9.28
N PHE A 25 0.98 -7.18 -9.47
CA PHE A 25 -0.28 -6.51 -9.19
C PHE A 25 -0.53 -6.46 -7.68
N ALA A 26 -1.15 -5.38 -7.21
CA ALA A 26 -1.50 -5.22 -5.81
C ALA A 26 -2.90 -4.64 -5.60
N LEU A 27 -3.53 -5.07 -4.51
CA LEU A 27 -4.73 -4.47 -3.95
C LEU A 27 -4.38 -3.68 -2.68
N GLN A 28 -5.10 -2.58 -2.48
CA GLN A 28 -4.79 -1.61 -1.44
C GLN A 28 -6.05 -1.17 -0.70
N PRO A 29 -6.58 -1.99 0.23
CA PRO A 29 -7.65 -1.55 1.10
C PRO A 29 -7.11 -0.49 2.07
N GLY A 30 -7.88 0.56 2.31
CA GLY A 30 -7.50 1.62 3.22
C GLY A 30 -8.68 2.34 3.86
N ILE A 31 -8.35 3.16 4.85
CA ILE A 31 -9.30 4.02 5.55
C ILE A 31 -8.67 5.40 5.75
N ASP A 32 -9.48 6.42 5.53
CA ASP A 32 -9.16 7.83 5.77
C ASP A 32 -10.10 8.39 6.83
N TYR A 33 -9.54 9.16 7.76
CA TYR A 33 -10.28 9.86 8.80
C TYR A 33 -9.96 11.35 8.76
N VAL A 34 -10.95 12.17 8.41
CA VAL A 34 -10.84 13.63 8.45
C VAL A 34 -11.01 14.08 9.89
N ILE A 35 -10.02 14.83 10.40
CA ILE A 35 -10.10 15.41 11.74
C ILE A 35 -11.17 16.51 11.72
N PRO A 36 -12.19 16.45 12.61
CA PRO A 36 -13.21 17.49 12.68
C PRO A 36 -12.60 18.88 12.90
N ASN A 37 -13.19 19.90 12.27
CA ASN A 37 -12.73 21.30 12.35
C ASN A 37 -11.29 21.52 11.85
N SER A 38 -10.77 20.62 11.01
CA SER A 38 -9.41 20.70 10.47
C SER A 38 -9.37 20.16 9.04
N ASN A 39 -8.34 20.58 8.31
CA ASN A 39 -8.01 20.06 6.99
C ASN A 39 -7.11 18.81 7.06
N THR A 40 -6.81 18.33 8.26
CA THR A 40 -5.97 17.16 8.48
C THR A 40 -6.74 15.87 8.24
N VAL A 41 -6.10 14.93 7.55
CA VAL A 41 -6.57 13.56 7.35
C VAL A 41 -5.55 12.61 7.92
N ILE A 42 -6.01 11.61 8.66
CA ILE A 42 -5.20 10.47 9.08
C ILE A 42 -5.61 9.31 8.18
N PHE A 43 -4.64 8.62 7.58
CA PHE A 43 -4.91 7.51 6.70
C PHE A 43 -4.09 6.28 7.07
N GLY A 44 -4.64 5.11 6.78
CA GLY A 44 -3.97 3.83 6.90
C GLY A 44 -4.41 2.89 5.79
N ASN A 45 -3.48 2.15 5.20
CA ASN A 45 -3.75 1.19 4.15
C ASN A 45 -2.85 -0.03 4.26
N ALA A 46 -3.35 -1.17 3.78
CA ALA A 46 -2.52 -2.32 3.49
C ALA A 46 -2.17 -2.33 2.00
N ILE A 47 -1.04 -2.91 1.63
CA ILE A 47 -0.71 -3.29 0.27
C ILE A 47 -0.57 -4.80 0.25
N ILE A 48 -1.38 -5.44 -0.59
CA ILE A 48 -1.34 -6.88 -0.80
C ILE A 48 -0.88 -7.09 -2.24
N ALA A 49 0.39 -7.44 -2.40
CA ALA A 49 0.99 -7.71 -3.70
C ALA A 49 0.97 -9.22 -3.98
N PHE A 50 0.41 -9.60 -5.12
CA PHE A 50 0.28 -11.00 -5.54
C PHE A 50 1.46 -11.40 -6.42
N ASP A 51 2.01 -12.61 -6.23
CA ASP A 51 3.20 -13.09 -6.96
C ASP A 51 4.35 -12.06 -6.91
N ALA A 52 4.61 -11.57 -5.70
CA ALA A 52 5.51 -10.44 -5.47
C ALA A 52 6.98 -10.87 -5.27
N THR A 53 7.25 -12.18 -5.13
CA THR A 53 8.61 -12.71 -4.91
C THR A 53 9.08 -13.59 -6.06
N ARG A 54 10.27 -13.30 -6.60
CA ARG A 54 10.80 -13.99 -7.81
C ARG A 54 11.07 -15.48 -7.63
N ASN A 55 11.39 -15.93 -6.40
CA ASN A 55 11.84 -17.31 -6.14
C ASN A 55 10.77 -18.23 -5.55
N SER A 56 9.59 -17.70 -5.20
CA SER A 56 8.56 -18.50 -4.52
C SER A 56 7.14 -18.16 -4.95
N GLY A 57 6.92 -17.06 -5.69
CA GLY A 57 5.58 -16.62 -6.08
C GLY A 57 4.70 -16.22 -4.90
N ASN A 58 5.31 -15.91 -3.75
CA ASN A 58 4.58 -15.60 -2.53
C ASN A 58 3.93 -14.22 -2.62
N MET A 59 2.84 -14.05 -1.88
CA MET A 59 2.26 -12.74 -1.64
C MET A 59 3.16 -11.92 -0.70
N ALA A 60 3.27 -10.63 -0.96
CA ALA A 60 3.89 -9.68 -0.03
C ALA A 60 2.82 -8.77 0.57
N VAL A 61 2.90 -8.54 1.87
CA VAL A 61 1.97 -7.68 2.60
C VAL A 61 2.75 -6.58 3.30
N SER A 62 2.33 -5.34 3.07
CA SER A 62 2.86 -4.16 3.73
C SER A 62 1.72 -3.36 4.35
N LEU A 63 1.98 -2.73 5.50
CA LEU A 63 1.05 -1.79 6.14
C LEU A 63 1.68 -0.40 6.10
N GLN A 64 0.89 0.58 5.68
CA GLN A 64 1.27 1.99 5.62
C GLN A 64 0.24 2.84 6.34
N GLY A 65 0.69 3.96 6.88
CA GLY A 65 -0.17 4.95 7.49
C GLY A 65 0.54 6.28 7.57
N GLY A 66 -0.25 7.35 7.70
CA GLY A 66 0.28 8.69 7.68
C GLY A 66 -0.76 9.76 7.97
N VAL A 67 -0.31 11.00 7.82
CA VAL A 67 -1.12 12.20 7.98
C VAL A 67 -1.01 13.05 6.71
N GLY A 68 -2.12 13.65 6.29
CA GLY A 68 -2.22 14.51 5.11
C GLY A 68 -2.95 15.81 5.41
N LEU A 69 -2.72 16.83 4.60
CA LEU A 69 -3.46 18.10 4.63
C LEU A 69 -4.25 18.25 3.33
N ARG A 70 -5.54 18.55 3.43
CA ARG A 70 -6.42 18.89 2.31
C ARG A 70 -6.43 20.41 2.11
N PHE A 71 -6.22 20.89 0.89
CA PHE A 71 -6.23 22.31 0.53
C PHE A 71 -7.20 22.56 -0.62
#